data_AF-A0A0F9E5R3-F1
#
_entry.id   AF-A0A0F9E5R3-F1
#
_cell.length_a   1.000
_cell.length_b   1.000
_cell.length_c   1.000
_cell.angle_alpha   90.00
_cell.angle_beta   90.00
_cell.angle_gamma   90.00
#
_symmetry.space_group_name_H-M   'P 1'
#
loop_
_entity.id
_entity.type
_entity.pdbx_description
1 polymer ?
#
loop_
_entity_poly.entity_id
_entity_poly.type
_entity_poly.pdbx_seq_one_letter_code
_entity_poly.pdbx_strand_id
1 'polypeptide(L)'
;MCKARPCWGTPEEIQKIIDAGYEDKLMKDWWVADPDILLLSPAIVGYENKTAPESPRGRCTFLTPDNMCEIHDLKPLEGKAAIHSGSEHDNHELAAMTWNNEKSQNFVNSIESKW
;
A
#
# COMPACT_ATOMS: atom_id res chain seq x y z
N MET A 1 5.78 11.29 3.35
CA MET A 1 5.05 10.01 3.15
C MET A 1 3.53 10.10 3.43
N CYS A 2 2.95 9.73 4.58
CA CYS A 2 1.48 9.54 4.74
C CYS A 2 0.56 10.73 4.37
N LYS A 3 1.08 11.95 4.27
CA LYS A 3 0.32 13.14 3.81
C LYS A 3 0.24 13.26 2.28
N ALA A 4 1.19 12.64 1.57
CA ALA A 4 1.41 12.82 0.14
C ALA A 4 1.29 11.52 -0.63
N ARG A 5 1.65 10.36 -0.04
CA ARG A 5 1.52 9.04 -0.65
C ARG A 5 1.49 7.95 0.43
N PRO A 6 0.58 6.96 0.34
CA PRO A 6 0.63 5.78 1.19
C PRO A 6 1.93 4.98 1.00
N CYS A 7 2.38 4.29 2.05
CA CYS A 7 3.52 3.39 1.95
C CYS A 7 3.12 2.05 1.34
N TRP A 8 4.01 1.44 0.57
CA TRP A 8 3.85 0.09 0.05
C TRP A 8 4.50 -0.94 0.98
N GLY A 9 3.91 -2.14 1.00
CA GLY A 9 4.37 -3.27 1.82
C GLY A 9 4.55 -4.51 1.00
N THR A 10 5.18 -5.51 1.60
CA THR A 10 5.26 -6.86 1.06
C THR A 10 3.89 -7.57 1.13
N PRO A 11 3.66 -8.64 0.35
CA PRO A 11 2.45 -9.45 0.47
C PRO A 11 2.17 -9.92 1.90
N GLU A 12 3.20 -10.34 2.65
CA GLU A 12 3.06 -10.79 4.04
C GLU A 12 2.67 -9.66 5.00
N GLU A 13 3.14 -8.45 4.76
CA GLU A 13 2.77 -7.28 5.56
C GLU A 13 1.34 -6.84 5.29
N ILE A 14 0.93 -6.81 4.02
CA ILE A 14 -0.46 -6.53 3.67
C ILE A 14 -1.39 -7.59 4.23
N GLN A 15 -1.00 -8.87 4.19
CA GLN A 15 -1.80 -9.93 4.80
C GLN A 15 -2.04 -9.66 6.30
N LYS A 16 -1.03 -9.18 7.03
CA LYS A 16 -1.22 -8.81 8.46
C LYS A 16 -2.20 -7.64 8.64
N ILE A 17 -2.25 -6.70 7.71
CA ILE A 17 -3.22 -5.59 7.74
C ILE A 17 -4.63 -6.11 7.48
N ILE A 18 -4.80 -7.03 6.52
CA ILE A 18 -6.06 -7.71 6.23
C ILE A 18 -6.52 -8.54 7.44
N ASP A 19 -5.62 -9.35 8.01
CA ASP A 19 -5.90 -10.20 9.18
C ASP A 19 -6.29 -9.37 10.42
N ALA A 20 -5.80 -8.14 10.52
CA ALA A 20 -6.17 -7.17 11.55
C ALA A 20 -7.52 -6.47 11.30
N GLY A 21 -8.21 -6.78 10.19
CA GLY A 21 -9.55 -6.28 9.86
C GLY A 21 -9.58 -4.96 9.10
N TYR A 22 -8.47 -4.55 8.47
CA TYR A 22 -8.38 -3.29 7.73
C TYR A 22 -8.39 -3.46 6.20
N GLU A 23 -8.93 -4.57 5.69
CA GLU A 23 -9.04 -4.84 4.25
C GLU A 23 -9.78 -3.72 3.52
N ASP A 24 -10.83 -3.16 4.15
CA ASP A 24 -11.66 -2.09 3.60
C ASP A 24 -10.93 -0.75 3.43
N LYS A 25 -9.75 -0.61 4.03
CA LYS A 25 -8.88 0.57 3.96
C LYS A 25 -7.71 0.39 2.99
N LEU A 26 -7.73 -0.67 2.17
CA LEU A 26 -6.74 -0.91 1.13
C LEU A 26 -7.22 -0.40 -0.23
N MET A 27 -6.27 -0.20 -1.14
CA MET A 27 -6.50 0.05 -2.54
C MET A 27 -5.57 -0.82 -3.38
N LYS A 28 -5.94 -1.07 -4.63
CA LYS A 28 -5.07 -1.70 -5.61
C LYS A 28 -4.17 -0.63 -6.21
N ASP A 29 -2.87 -0.90 -6.25
CA ASP A 29 -1.86 -0.01 -6.82
C ASP A 29 -0.99 -0.80 -7.81
N TRP A 30 -0.15 -0.12 -8.57
CA TRP A 30 0.73 -0.77 -9.53
C TRP A 30 2.08 -0.08 -9.65
N TRP A 31 3.10 -0.89 -9.89
CA TRP A 31 4.39 -0.44 -10.34
C TRP A 31 4.49 -0.60 -11.86
N VAL A 32 4.83 0.49 -12.54
CA VAL A 32 4.96 0.51 -14.00
C VAL A 32 6.18 -0.30 -14.41
N ALA A 33 5.95 -1.42 -15.10
CA ALA A 33 6.96 -2.35 -15.58
C ALA A 33 6.46 -3.08 -16.84
N ASP A 34 7.18 -4.10 -17.31
CA ASP A 34 6.75 -4.94 -18.44
C ASP A 34 6.82 -6.43 -18.06
N PRO A 35 5.69 -7.05 -17.65
CA PRO A 35 4.37 -6.45 -17.41
C PRO A 35 4.31 -5.61 -16.11
N ASP A 36 3.27 -4.80 -15.97
CA ASP A 36 2.99 -4.07 -14.72
C ASP A 36 2.89 -5.03 -13.53
N ILE A 37 3.38 -4.59 -12.37
CA ILE A 37 3.32 -5.36 -11.14
C ILE A 37 2.20 -4.81 -10.27
N LEU A 38 1.12 -5.58 -10.10
CA LEU A 38 0.00 -5.21 -9.24
C LEU A 38 0.30 -5.52 -7.77
N LEU A 39 -0.18 -4.65 -6.88
CA LEU A 39 -0.08 -4.83 -5.44
C LEU A 39 -1.26 -4.20 -4.70
N LEU A 40 -1.36 -4.47 -3.41
CA LEU A 40 -2.24 -3.74 -2.51
C LEU A 40 -1.43 -2.80 -1.63
N SER A 41 -1.99 -1.62 -1.38
CA SER A 41 -1.42 -0.65 -0.45
C SER A 41 -2.53 -0.04 0.41
N PRO A 42 -2.20 0.59 1.55
CA PRO A 42 -3.14 1.47 2.22
C PRO A 42 -3.72 2.51 1.27
N ALA A 43 -5.02 2.74 1.37
CA ALA A 43 -5.70 3.61 0.44
C ALA A 43 -5.32 5.09 0.60
N ILE A 44 -5.35 5.81 -0.52
CA ILE A 44 -5.58 7.25 -0.51
C ILE A 44 -7.04 7.48 -0.09
N VAL A 45 -7.30 8.47 0.76
CA VAL A 45 -8.66 8.84 1.18
C VAL A 45 -9.56 9.05 -0.06
N GLY A 46 -10.65 8.29 -0.14
CA GLY A 46 -11.61 8.27 -1.26
C GLY A 46 -11.40 7.12 -2.25
N TYR A 47 -10.30 6.38 -2.12
CA TYR A 47 -9.91 5.24 -2.96
C TYR A 47 -9.90 3.89 -2.22
N GLU A 48 -10.51 3.85 -1.03
CA GLU A 48 -10.78 2.61 -0.29
C GLU A 48 -11.56 1.61 -1.16
N ASN A 49 -11.05 0.37 -1.24
CA ASN A 49 -11.53 -0.70 -2.12
C ASN A 49 -11.62 -0.29 -3.61
N LYS A 50 -10.69 0.53 -4.09
CA LYS A 50 -10.61 0.95 -5.50
C LYS A 50 -9.20 0.76 -6.04
N THR A 51 -9.04 1.02 -7.33
CA THR A 51 -7.72 1.18 -7.96
C THR A 51 -7.20 2.59 -7.69
N ALA A 52 -5.91 2.72 -7.39
CA ALA A 52 -5.24 4.00 -7.18
C ALA A 52 -5.45 4.96 -8.37
N PRO A 53 -5.48 6.28 -8.14
CA PRO A 53 -5.54 7.24 -9.23
C PRO A 53 -4.25 7.22 -10.05
N GLU A 54 -4.33 7.61 -11.33
CA GLU A 54 -3.17 7.73 -12.24
C GLU A 54 -2.02 8.56 -11.65
N SER A 55 -2.36 9.58 -10.87
CA SER A 55 -1.42 10.26 -9.97
C SER A 55 -1.66 9.74 -8.55
N PRO A 56 -0.91 8.73 -8.08
CA PRO A 56 -1.11 8.08 -6.78
C PRO A 56 -0.58 8.95 -5.63
N ARG A 57 -1.00 10.22 -5.58
CA ARG A 57 -0.68 11.18 -4.55
C ARG A 57 -1.94 11.52 -3.76
N GLY A 58 -1.83 11.46 -2.45
CA GLY A 58 -2.90 11.86 -1.55
C GLY A 58 -2.62 11.49 -0.11
N ARG A 59 -3.55 11.90 0.75
CA ARG A 59 -3.54 11.56 2.16
C ARG A 59 -3.86 10.07 2.33
N CYS A 60 -3.01 9.36 3.06
CA CYS A 60 -3.27 7.98 3.47
C CYS A 60 -4.47 7.92 4.44
N THR A 61 -5.32 6.92 4.25
CA THR A 61 -6.54 6.69 5.06
C THR A 61 -6.24 6.45 6.54
N PHE A 62 -5.08 5.86 6.87
CA PHE A 62 -4.64 5.62 8.26
C PHE A 62 -4.01 6.84 8.95
N LEU A 63 -3.92 8.01 8.29
CA LEU A 63 -3.40 9.22 8.92
C LEU A 63 -4.48 9.88 9.78
N THR A 64 -4.33 9.80 11.10
CA THR A 64 -5.27 10.38 12.06
C THR A 64 -5.23 11.92 12.02
N PRO A 65 -6.26 12.61 12.58
CA PRO A 65 -6.25 14.08 12.72
C PRO A 65 -5.01 14.62 13.46
N ASP A 66 -4.48 13.87 14.41
CA ASP A 66 -3.29 14.23 15.19
C ASP A 66 -1.97 13.97 14.44
N ASN A 67 -2.03 13.67 13.15
CA ASN A 67 -0.89 13.30 12.30
C ASN A 67 -0.15 12.02 12.74
N MET A 68 -0.86 11.12 13.43
CA MET A 68 -0.36 9.81 13.81
C MET A 68 -0.84 8.74 12.83
N CYS A 69 -0.15 7.59 12.77
CA CYS A 69 -0.58 6.46 11.95
C CYS A 69 -1.40 5.50 12.82
N GLU A 70 -2.64 5.23 12.41
CA GLU A 70 -3.57 4.33 13.11
C GLU A 70 -3.01 2.91 13.25
N ILE A 71 -2.34 2.40 12.21
CA ILE A 71 -1.76 1.06 12.16
C ILE A 71 -0.25 1.05 12.45
N HIS A 72 0.23 1.90 13.35
CA HIS A 72 1.67 2.13 13.56
C HIS A 72 2.51 0.84 13.66
N ASP A 73 2.06 -0.13 14.44
CA ASP A 73 2.76 -1.40 14.65
C ASP A 73 2.72 -2.33 13.42
N LEU A 74 1.67 -2.22 12.62
CA LEU A 74 1.46 -2.99 11.39
C LEU A 74 1.93 -2.24 10.14
N LYS A 75 2.57 -1.08 10.31
CA LYS A 75 2.99 -0.25 9.19
C LYS A 75 3.91 -1.04 8.26
N PRO A 76 3.68 -0.98 6.94
CA PRO A 76 4.58 -1.53 5.95
C PRO A 76 6.03 -1.08 6.11
N LEU A 77 6.98 -1.90 5.65
CA LEU A 77 8.42 -1.64 5.78
C LEU A 77 8.84 -0.25 5.31
N GLU A 78 8.30 0.21 4.19
CA GLU A 78 8.61 1.54 3.66
C GLU A 78 8.15 2.65 4.63
N GLY A 79 6.95 2.51 5.19
CA GLY A 79 6.44 3.46 6.17
C GLY A 79 7.24 3.45 7.48
N LYS A 80 7.84 2.31 7.85
CA LYS A 80 8.79 2.22 8.97
C LYS A 80 10.10 2.93 8.64
N ALA A 81 10.65 2.70 7.44
CA ALA A 81 11.90 3.33 6.99
C ALA A 81 11.80 4.87 6.95
N ALA A 82 10.69 5.41 6.46
CA ALA A 82 10.47 6.86 6.36
C ALA A 82 10.44 7.60 7.72
N ILE A 83 10.12 6.91 8.82
CA ILE A 83 10.20 7.49 10.17
C ILE A 83 11.66 7.68 10.60
N HIS A 84 12.52 6.73 10.23
CA HIS A 84 13.89 6.65 10.75
C HIS A 84 14.93 7.39 9.88
N SER A 85 14.71 7.52 8.57
CA SER A 85 15.68 8.16 7.67
C SER A 85 15.49 9.67 7.50
N GLY A 86 14.29 10.21 7.79
CA GLY A 86 13.95 11.62 7.50
C GLY A 86 13.91 11.99 6.00
N SER A 87 14.26 11.05 5.13
CA SER A 87 14.20 11.16 3.68
C SER A 87 13.04 10.31 3.13
N GLU A 88 12.29 10.88 2.19
CA GLU A 88 11.29 10.17 1.38
C GLU A 88 11.99 9.25 0.38
N HIS A 89 12.71 8.22 0.87
CA HIS A 89 13.08 7.12 -0.01
C HIS A 89 11.80 6.34 -0.31
N ASP A 90 11.18 6.65 -1.44
CA ASP A 90 10.17 5.80 -2.08
C ASP A 90 10.87 4.48 -2.46
N ASN A 91 10.87 3.53 -1.53
CA ASN A 91 11.31 2.15 -1.76
C ASN A 91 10.18 1.32 -2.38
N HIS A 92 9.23 1.98 -3.05
CA HIS A 92 8.15 1.40 -3.81
C HIS A 92 8.62 0.33 -4.78
N GLU A 93 9.75 0.54 -5.46
CA GLU A 93 10.33 -0.49 -6.34
C GLU A 93 10.64 -1.77 -5.58
N LEU A 94 11.35 -1.69 -4.45
CA LEU A 94 11.71 -2.85 -3.64
C LEU A 94 10.46 -3.55 -3.10
N ALA A 95 9.46 -2.79 -2.64
CA ALA A 95 8.18 -3.35 -2.22
C ALA A 95 7.50 -4.06 -3.40
N ALA A 96 7.36 -3.42 -4.55
CA ALA A 96 6.74 -3.98 -5.74
C ALA A 96 7.42 -5.27 -6.22
N MET A 97 8.76 -5.33 -6.17
CA MET A 97 9.48 -6.55 -6.57
C MET A 97 9.10 -7.77 -5.71
N THR A 98 8.66 -7.58 -4.46
CA THR A 98 8.14 -8.69 -3.63
C THR A 98 6.79 -9.24 -4.11
N TRP A 99 6.04 -8.46 -4.90
CA TRP A 99 4.79 -8.87 -5.55
C TRP A 99 5.01 -9.48 -6.93
N ASN A 100 6.23 -9.44 -7.47
CA ASN A 100 6.54 -9.94 -8.82
C ASN A 100 6.66 -11.48 -8.84
N ASN A 101 5.57 -12.16 -8.52
CA ASN A 101 5.42 -13.60 -8.60
C ASN A 101 3.96 -13.98 -8.87
N GLU A 102 3.76 -15.15 -9.50
CA GLU A 102 2.45 -15.63 -9.93
C GLU A 102 1.41 -15.67 -8.79
N LYS A 103 1.82 -16.14 -7.60
CA LYS A 103 0.93 -16.23 -6.43
C LYS A 103 0.36 -14.87 -6.05
N SER A 104 1.22 -13.85 -5.99
CA SER A 104 0.83 -12.50 -5.57
C SER A 104 -0.02 -11.81 -6.65
N GLN A 105 0.34 -11.96 -7.92
CA GLN A 105 -0.45 -11.41 -9.04
C GLN A 105 -1.85 -12.07 -9.12
N ASN A 106 -1.93 -13.40 -8.95
CA ASN A 106 -3.22 -14.11 -8.88
C ASN A 106 -4.08 -13.64 -7.69
N PHE A 107 -3.46 -13.38 -6.54
CA PHE A 107 -4.16 -12.86 -5.37
C PHE A 107 -4.77 -11.47 -5.63
N VAL A 108 -3.99 -10.51 -6.16
CA VAL A 108 -4.50 -9.16 -6.45
C VAL A 108 -5.59 -9.18 -7.52
N ASN A 109 -5.40 -9.95 -8.59
CA ASN A 109 -6.42 -10.11 -9.64
C ASN A 109 -7.72 -10.75 -9.12
N SER A 110 -7.64 -11.61 -8.11
CA SER A 110 -8.84 -12.19 -7.47
C SER A 110 -9.67 -11.15 -6.71
N ILE A 111 -9.04 -10.06 -6.25
CA ILE A 111 -9.71 -8.97 -5.52
C ILE A 111 -10.43 -8.04 -6.50
N GLU A 112 -9.94 -7.85 -7.74
CA GLU A 112 -10.67 -7.08 -8.76
C GLU A 112 -12.08 -7.60 -9.02
N SER A 113 -12.31 -8.91 -8.86
CA SER A 113 -13.64 -9.49 -9.02
C SER A 113 -14.62 -9.17 -7.89
N LYS A 114 -14.13 -8.54 -6.81
CA LYS A 114 -14.89 -8.19 -5.61
C LYS A 114 -15.10 -6.69 -5.42
N TRP A 115 -14.35 -5.84 -6.13
CA TRP A 115 -14.32 -4.38 -5.98
C TRP A 115 -14.88 -3.65 -7.21
#